data_AF-A0A4E0QUP2-F1
#
_entry.id   AF-A0A4E0QUP2-F1
#
_cell.length_a   1.000
_cell.length_b   1.000
_cell.length_c   1.000
_cell.angle_alpha   90.00
_cell.angle_beta   90.00
_cell.angle_gamma   90.00
#
_symmetry.space_group_name_H-M   'P 1'
#
loop_
_entity.id
_entity.type
_entity.pdbx_description
1 polymer ?
#
loop_
_entity_poly.entity_id
_entity_poly.type
_entity_poly.pdbx_seq_one_letter_code
_entity_poly.pdbx_strand_id
1 'polypeptide(L)'
;MLNSKYINHIHESISLNKGKIFAKVLLKNLAKLPIYDIDFKNEVEKGIHNNIVTIVKVICEQHNSENNIKILLFEQVVDALVFELYFPEHMKERIIQLKLNFIKSRFHGKW
;
A
#
# COMPACT_ATOMS: atom_id res chain seq x y z
N MET A 1 -7.26 -1.03 3.83
CA MET A 1 -6.77 -2.20 3.05
C MET A 1 -7.57 -2.42 1.77
N LEU A 2 -8.91 -2.52 1.80
CA LEU A 2 -9.71 -2.80 0.59
C LEU A 2 -9.59 -1.75 -0.53
N ASN A 3 -9.36 -0.49 -0.18
CA ASN A 3 -9.19 0.60 -1.15
C ASN A 3 -7.76 0.70 -1.74
N SER A 4 -6.85 -0.24 -1.41
CA SER A 4 -5.50 -0.18 -1.97
C SER A 4 -5.49 -0.58 -3.44
N LYS A 5 -4.58 -0.01 -4.22
CA LYS A 5 -4.37 -0.39 -5.62
C LYS A 5 -4.06 -1.87 -5.80
N TYR A 6 -3.35 -2.47 -4.83
CA TYR A 6 -3.00 -3.88 -4.86
C TYR A 6 -4.24 -4.80 -4.79
N ILE A 7 -5.14 -4.55 -3.84
CA ILE A 7 -6.37 -5.35 -3.70
C ILE A 7 -7.31 -5.11 -4.90
N ASN A 8 -7.37 -3.87 -5.41
CA ASN A 8 -8.13 -3.57 -6.63
C ASN A 8 -7.59 -4.35 -7.84
N HIS A 9 -6.27 -4.40 -8.03
CA HIS A 9 -5.64 -5.16 -9.11
C HIS A 9 -5.98 -6.65 -9.04
N ILE A 10 -5.91 -7.24 -7.83
CA ILE A 10 -6.27 -8.65 -7.63
C ILE A 10 -7.76 -8.88 -7.89
N HIS A 11 -8.62 -8.01 -7.36
CA HIS A 11 -10.06 -8.10 -7.61
C HIS A 11 -10.38 -8.03 -9.10
N GLU A 12 -9.76 -7.12 -9.85
CA GLU A 12 -9.92 -7.01 -11.30
C GLU A 12 -9.45 -8.25 -12.06
N SER A 13 -8.38 -8.91 -11.60
CA SER A 13 -7.90 -10.15 -12.23
C SER A 13 -8.83 -11.35 -12.00
N ILE A 14 -9.51 -11.41 -10.85
CA ILE A 14 -10.42 -12.50 -10.47
C ILE A 14 -11.84 -12.24 -11.03
N SER A 15 -12.20 -10.97 -11.19
CA SER A 15 -13.51 -10.56 -11.67
C SER A 15 -13.56 -10.67 -13.19
N LEU A 16 -14.35 -11.61 -13.72
CA LEU A 16 -14.65 -11.78 -15.15
C LEU A 16 -15.51 -10.62 -15.74
N ASN A 17 -15.36 -9.41 -15.22
CA ASN A 17 -16.19 -8.24 -15.52
C ASN A 17 -15.47 -7.17 -16.34
N LYS A 18 -14.26 -7.43 -16.87
CA LYS A 18 -13.59 -6.50 -17.81
C LYS A 18 -14.53 -6.20 -18.99
N GLY A 19 -15.04 -4.97 -19.06
CA GLY A 19 -15.95 -4.49 -20.12
C GLY A 19 -17.44 -4.39 -19.74
N LYS A 20 -17.85 -4.73 -18.50
CA LYS A 20 -19.24 -4.52 -18.05
C LYS A 20 -19.39 -3.19 -17.33
N ILE A 21 -20.44 -2.44 -17.69
CA ILE A 21 -20.81 -1.11 -17.15
C ILE A 21 -21.06 -1.16 -15.63
N PHE A 22 -21.43 -2.34 -15.11
CA PHE A 22 -21.58 -2.61 -13.68
C PHE A 22 -20.70 -3.79 -13.27
N ALA A 23 -19.60 -3.50 -12.58
CA ALA A 23 -18.76 -4.52 -11.97
C ALA A 23 -19.54 -5.17 -10.82
N LYS A 24 -20.04 -6.39 -11.03
CA LYS A 24 -20.70 -7.15 -9.97
C LYS A 24 -19.65 -7.75 -9.05
N VAL A 25 -19.58 -7.28 -7.81
CA VAL A 25 -18.75 -7.88 -6.76
C VAL A 25 -19.47 -9.15 -6.27
N LEU A 26 -18.91 -10.33 -6.58
CA LEU A 26 -19.47 -11.61 -6.17
C LEU A 26 -18.81 -12.05 -4.85
N LEU A 27 -19.60 -12.52 -3.88
CA LEU A 27 -19.10 -13.07 -2.60
C LEU A 27 -18.02 -14.14 -2.80
N LYS A 28 -18.19 -15.01 -3.79
CA LYS A 28 -17.19 -16.03 -4.17
C LYS A 28 -15.85 -15.46 -4.67
N ASN A 29 -15.83 -14.22 -5.16
CA ASN A 29 -14.61 -13.54 -5.60
C ASN A 29 -13.99 -12.74 -4.44
N LEU A 30 -14.82 -12.12 -3.59
CA LEU A 30 -14.39 -11.49 -2.34
C LEU A 30 -13.66 -12.48 -1.42
N ALA A 31 -14.19 -13.69 -1.26
CA ALA A 31 -13.57 -14.75 -0.46
C ALA A 31 -12.19 -15.20 -0.97
N LYS A 32 -11.82 -14.84 -2.22
CA LYS A 32 -10.52 -15.16 -2.82
C LYS A 32 -9.52 -14.01 -2.71
N LEU A 33 -9.92 -12.86 -2.17
CA LEU A 33 -8.99 -11.76 -1.95
C LEU A 33 -7.99 -12.17 -0.87
N PRO A 34 -6.68 -11.99 -1.11
CA PRO A 34 -5.68 -12.20 -0.07
C PRO A 34 -5.82 -11.03 0.91
N ILE A 35 -6.61 -11.22 1.96
CA ILE A 35 -6.66 -10.26 3.07
C ILE A 35 -5.51 -10.61 4.00
N TYR A 36 -4.57 -9.68 4.16
CA TYR A 36 -3.47 -9.82 5.08
C TYR A 36 -3.98 -9.90 6.51
N ASP A 37 -3.60 -10.96 7.22
CA ASP A 37 -3.87 -11.10 8.65
C ASP A 37 -2.73 -10.44 9.43
N ILE A 38 -3.05 -9.41 10.19
CA ILE A 38 -2.07 -8.55 10.86
C ILE A 38 -1.69 -9.18 12.20
N ASP A 39 -0.40 -9.45 12.41
CA ASP A 39 0.07 -9.87 13.73
C ASP A 39 0.23 -8.66 14.65
N PHE A 40 -0.76 -8.44 15.52
CA PHE A 40 -0.71 -7.37 16.53
C PHE A 40 0.33 -7.57 17.63
N LYS A 41 0.98 -8.74 17.71
CA LYS A 41 2.13 -8.97 18.60
C LYS A 41 3.43 -8.46 17.97
N ASN A 42 3.47 -8.33 16.64
CA ASN A 42 4.59 -7.72 15.92
C ASN A 42 4.43 -6.19 15.93
N GLU A 43 5.30 -5.51 16.67
CA GLU A 43 5.25 -4.04 16.79
C GLU A 43 5.46 -3.32 15.45
N VAL A 44 6.14 -3.93 14.47
CA VAL A 44 6.29 -3.35 13.13
C VAL A 44 4.97 -3.37 12.37
N GLU A 45 4.31 -4.52 12.30
CA GLU A 45 3.02 -4.67 11.61
C GLU A 45 1.93 -3.84 12.27
N LYS A 46 1.87 -3.85 13.60
CA LYS A 46 0.98 -3.01 14.40
C LYS A 46 1.24 -1.52 14.16
N GLY A 47 2.50 -1.11 14.05
CA GLY A 47 2.88 0.26 13.69
C GLY A 47 2.38 0.66 12.29
N ILE A 48 2.58 -0.20 11.29
CA ILE A 48 2.08 0.01 9.93
C ILE A 48 0.55 0.12 9.92
N HIS A 49 -0.14 -0.80 10.59
CA HIS A 49 -1.60 -0.76 10.74
C HIS A 49 -2.08 0.56 11.33
N ASN A 50 -1.50 1.00 12.46
CA ASN A 50 -1.90 2.23 13.13
C ASN A 50 -1.66 3.47 12.26
N ASN A 51 -0.57 3.49 11.49
CA ASN A 51 -0.29 4.55 10.53
C ASN A 51 -1.34 4.57 9.41
N ILE A 52 -1.69 3.42 8.83
CA ILE A 52 -2.74 3.31 7.82
C ILE A 52 -4.06 3.85 8.37
N VAL A 53 -4.48 3.42 9.58
CA VAL A 53 -5.72 3.87 10.20
C VAL A 53 -5.73 5.40 10.39
N THR A 54 -4.61 5.97 10.85
CA THR A 54 -4.48 7.40 11.07
C THR A 54 -4.60 8.19 9.77
N ILE A 55 -3.90 7.76 8.72
CA ILE A 55 -3.95 8.43 7.40
C ILE A 55 -5.35 8.33 6.79
N VAL A 56 -5.99 7.16 6.88
CA VAL A 56 -7.35 6.97 6.37
C VAL A 56 -8.36 7.85 7.10
N LYS A 57 -8.23 8.03 8.43
CA LYS A 57 -9.08 8.98 9.18
C LYS A 57 -8.95 10.39 8.63
N VAL A 58 -7.71 10.86 8.40
CA VAL A 58 -7.46 12.18 7.81
C VAL A 58 -8.08 12.30 6.41
N ILE A 59 -7.95 11.28 5.57
CA ILE A 59 -8.59 11.26 4.24
C ILE A 59 -10.13 11.37 4.37
N CYS A 60 -10.75 10.60 5.28
CA CYS A 60 -12.19 10.63 5.50
C CYS A 60 -12.68 11.99 6.00
N GLU A 61 -11.95 12.61 6.92
CA GLU A 61 -12.27 13.94 7.47
C GLU A 61 -12.10 15.05 6.41
N GLN A 62 -11.15 14.88 5.48
CA GLN A 62 -10.86 15.85 4.42
C GLN A 62 -11.60 15.60 3.11
N HIS A 63 -12.44 14.56 3.03
CA HIS A 63 -13.13 14.14 1.80
C HIS A 63 -14.03 15.23 1.18
N ASN A 64 -14.50 16.19 1.98
CA ASN A 64 -15.32 17.32 1.49
C ASN A 64 -14.51 18.59 1.21
N SER A 65 -13.19 18.56 1.37
CA SER A 65 -12.31 19.70 1.10
C SER A 65 -11.77 19.65 -0.34
N GLU A 66 -11.62 20.79 -1.00
CA GLU A 66 -11.10 20.90 -2.37
C GLU A 66 -9.60 20.51 -2.52
N ASN A 67 -8.96 20.02 -1.45
CA ASN A 67 -7.52 19.76 -1.39
C ASN A 67 -7.12 18.39 -1.97
N ASN A 68 -7.55 18.11 -3.20
CA ASN A 68 -7.38 16.83 -3.90
C ASN A 68 -5.91 16.36 -3.98
N ILE A 69 -4.94 17.28 -4.07
CA ILE A 69 -3.51 16.93 -4.16
C ILE A 69 -3.01 16.24 -2.87
N LYS A 70 -3.46 16.70 -1.70
CA LYS A 70 -3.06 16.09 -0.41
C LYS A 70 -3.67 14.71 -0.23
N ILE A 71 -4.93 14.54 -0.65
CA ILE A 71 -5.63 13.26 -0.60
C ILE A 71 -4.90 12.22 -1.46
N LEU A 72 -4.53 12.58 -2.68
CA LEU A 72 -3.76 11.71 -3.58
C LEU A 72 -2.42 11.27 -2.98
N LEU A 73 -1.69 12.17 -2.32
CA LEU A 73 -0.45 11.84 -1.64
C LEU A 73 -0.68 10.85 -0.49
N PHE A 74 -1.73 11.05 0.31
CA PHE A 74 -2.07 10.13 1.39
C PHE A 74 -2.47 8.75 0.88
N GLU A 75 -3.24 8.66 -0.21
CA GLU A 75 -3.57 7.39 -0.86
C GLU A 75 -2.29 6.65 -1.32
N GLN A 76 -1.34 7.36 -1.92
CA GLN A 76 -0.05 6.77 -2.32
C GLN A 76 0.75 6.25 -1.13
N VAL A 77 0.75 6.96 0.00
CA VAL A 77 1.41 6.49 1.22
C VAL A 77 0.71 5.25 1.77
N VAL A 78 -0.63 5.22 1.79
CA VAL A 78 -1.39 4.03 2.21
C VAL A 78 -1.08 2.84 1.30
N ASP A 79 -1.03 3.03 -0.02
CA ASP A 79 -0.65 1.98 -0.97
C ASP A 79 0.74 1.42 -0.67
N ALA A 80 1.73 2.29 -0.39
CA ALA A 80 3.09 1.88 -0.06
C ALA A 80 3.15 1.07 1.26
N LEU A 81 2.44 1.52 2.29
CA LEU A 81 2.34 0.82 3.58
C LEU A 81 1.65 -0.54 3.44
N VAL A 82 0.61 -0.62 2.61
CA VAL A 82 -0.03 -1.89 2.30
C VAL A 82 0.94 -2.80 1.56
N PHE A 83 1.68 -2.30 0.57
CA PHE A 83 2.67 -3.09 -0.16
C PHE A 83 3.76 -3.67 0.76
N GLU A 84 4.22 -2.89 1.74
CA GLU A 84 5.18 -3.35 2.77
C GLU A 84 4.66 -4.58 3.53
N LEU A 85 3.38 -4.60 3.90
CA LEU A 85 2.78 -5.74 4.62
C LEU A 85 2.78 -7.02 3.77
N TYR A 86 2.37 -6.92 2.50
CA TYR A 86 2.32 -8.10 1.62
C TYR A 86 3.71 -8.55 1.14
N PHE A 87 4.68 -7.63 1.06
CA PHE A 87 5.99 -7.88 0.48
C PHE A 87 7.15 -7.29 1.29
N PRO A 88 7.35 -7.72 2.55
CA PRO A 88 8.40 -7.17 3.42
C PRO A 88 9.82 -7.41 2.88
N GLU A 89 10.02 -8.46 2.08
CA GLU A 89 11.33 -8.80 1.50
C GLU A 89 11.77 -7.83 0.40
N HIS A 90 10.84 -7.27 -0.39
CA HIS A 90 11.18 -6.33 -1.48
C HIS A 90 11.76 -5.01 -0.97
N MET A 91 11.46 -4.64 0.28
CA MET A 91 11.98 -3.42 0.88
C MET A 91 13.36 -3.61 1.53
N LYS A 92 13.71 -4.84 1.93
CA LYS A 92 15.09 -5.18 2.31
C LYS A 92 16.05 -4.97 1.13
N GLU A 93 15.67 -5.42 -0.07
CA GLU A 93 16.45 -5.23 -1.30
C GLU A 93 16.65 -3.74 -1.63
N ARG A 94 15.58 -2.93 -1.53
CA ARG A 94 15.67 -1.48 -1.77
C ARG A 94 16.53 -0.76 -0.73
N ILE A 95 16.41 -1.11 0.55
CA ILE A 95 17.26 -0.55 1.62
C ILE A 95 18.73 -0.91 1.39
N ILE A 96 19.02 -2.14 0.98
CA ILE A 96 20.38 -2.57 0.62
C ILE A 96 20.91 -1.73 -0.55
N GLN A 97 20.12 -1.53 -1.60
CA GLN A 97 20.51 -0.70 -2.75
C GLN A 97 20.75 0.76 -2.36
N LEU A 98 19.88 1.36 -1.54
CA LEU A 98 20.06 2.73 -1.04
C LEU A 98 21.33 2.87 -0.18
N LYS A 99 21.60 1.90 0.71
CA LYS A 99 22.85 1.87 1.49
C LYS A 99 24.07 1.74 0.60
N LEU A 100 24.03 0.85 -0.40
CA LEU A 100 25.12 0.69 -1.37
C LEU A 100 25.35 1.96 -2.19
N ASN A 101 24.29 2.65 -2.61
CA ASN A 101 24.40 3.91 -3.36
C ASN A 101 24.94 5.05 -2.49
N PHE A 102 24.54 5.11 -1.21
CA PHE A 102 25.07 6.07 -0.24
C PHE A 102 26.56 5.83 0.08
N ILE A 103 26.96 4.57 0.21
CA ILE A 103 28.38 4.21 0.36
C ILE A 103 29.15 4.63 -0.91
N LYS A 104 28.68 4.26 -2.10
CA LYS A 104 29.33 4.61 -3.37
C LYS A 104 29.47 6.12 -3.56
N SER A 105 28.43 6.92 -3.27
CA SER A 105 28.49 8.38 -3.38
C SER A 105 29.47 9.01 -2.39
N ARG A 106 29.64 8.42 -1.20
CA ARG A 106 30.61 8.87 -0.20
C ARG A 106 32.07 8.53 -0.56
N PHE A 107 32.30 7.47 -1.33
CA PHE A 107 33.65 7.03 -1.75
C PHE A 107 34.07 7.51 -3.14
N HIS A 108 33.17 8.10 -3.96
CA HIS A 108 33.51 8.71 -5.26
C HIS A 108 33.99 10.16 -5.19
N GLY A 109 34.15 10.73 -3.97
CA GLY A 109 34.56 12.12 -3.75
C GLY A 109 36.01 12.33 -3.28
N LYS A 110 36.87 11.31 -3.34
CA LYS A 110 38.31 11.46 -3.08
C LYS A 110 39.10 10.47 -3.91
N TRP A 111 39.66 10.93 -5.03
CA TRP A 111 41.06 10.78 -5.46
C TRP A 111 41.32 11.87 -6.49
#